data_AF-A0A5E7CVF0-F1
#
_entry.id   AF-A0A5E7CVF0-F1
#
_cell.length_a   1.000
_cell.length_b   1.000
_cell.length_c   1.000
_cell.angle_alpha   90.00
_cell.angle_beta   90.00
_cell.angle_gamma   90.00
#
_symmetry.space_group_name_H-M   'P 1'
#
loop_
_entity.id
_entity.type
_entity.pdbx_description
1 polymer ?
#
loop_
_entity_poly.entity_id
_entity_poly.type
_entity_poly.pdbx_seq_one_letter_code
_entity_poly.pdbx_strand_id
1 'polypeptide(L)'
;MVFFDLEFYVPEKKRTASGFCYNPWDKDCRFIGGSFLVANPERDFSIAKSEVLKKTKSFWLWEHATEKEMLEHIYALLKTACDQVKNAHDGAVSAILCGIGITSSDVPILFELFKRFHILSNQQAFAFQNSFRVVDLSLLVIGTFNNPSNLLYPKSKNHILNKYMYGTKFEPGKSVWQLYEADNHAEIQSRVLDEVYSTHKCYELIQSEFESFKKLEARSKRQEKLLSKAREAATEVSSEVEAADWPQQSIQ
;
A
#
# COMPACT_ATOMS: atom_id res chain seq x y z
N MET A 1 -2.18 1.04 -11.54
CA MET A 1 -1.45 1.17 -10.25
C MET A 1 0.00 0.79 -10.48
N VAL A 2 0.94 1.36 -9.75
CA VAL A 2 2.36 1.00 -9.78
C VAL A 2 2.74 0.49 -8.41
N PHE A 3 3.00 -0.80 -8.27
CA PHE A 3 3.55 -1.41 -7.07
C PHE A 3 5.07 -1.38 -7.17
N PHE A 4 5.77 -0.91 -6.16
CA PHE A 4 7.21 -0.77 -6.22
C PHE A 4 7.86 -0.79 -4.84
N ASP A 5 9.15 -1.11 -4.85
CA ASP A 5 10.06 -1.03 -3.70
C ASP A 5 11.43 -0.56 -4.24
N LEU A 6 12.09 0.33 -3.51
CA LEU A 6 13.35 0.98 -3.89
C LEU A 6 14.45 0.62 -2.91
N GLU A 7 15.66 0.45 -3.45
CA GLU A 7 16.84 0.14 -2.66
C GLU A 7 17.90 1.23 -2.71
N PHE A 8 18.54 1.40 -1.56
CA PHE A 8 19.50 2.47 -1.33
C PHE A 8 20.73 1.94 -0.60
N TYR A 9 21.91 2.35 -1.07
CA TYR A 9 23.16 2.12 -0.37
C TYR A 9 23.52 3.30 0.54
N VAL A 10 23.84 2.98 1.79
CA VAL A 10 24.39 3.91 2.78
C VAL A 10 25.74 3.38 3.28
N PRO A 11 26.83 4.15 3.17
CA PRO A 11 28.14 3.77 3.68
C PRO A 11 28.13 3.51 5.18
N GLU A 12 28.95 2.57 5.64
CA GLU A 12 28.99 2.14 7.05
C GLU A 12 29.10 3.31 8.04
N LYS A 13 30.01 4.26 7.78
CA LYS A 13 30.24 5.46 8.59
C LYS A 13 29.01 6.37 8.79
N LYS A 14 27.96 6.20 7.97
CA LYS A 14 26.71 7.00 7.99
C LYS A 14 25.49 6.20 8.45
N ARG A 15 25.65 4.91 8.75
CA ARG A 15 24.56 4.05 9.21
C ARG A 15 24.18 4.41 10.65
N THR A 16 22.89 4.49 10.93
CA THR A 16 22.36 4.67 12.29
C THR A 16 21.93 3.33 12.88
N ALA A 17 21.93 3.25 14.22
CA ALA A 17 21.48 2.06 14.94
C ALA A 17 20.01 1.71 14.64
N SER A 18 19.17 2.71 14.39
CA SER A 18 17.75 2.54 14.05
C SER A 18 17.30 3.54 12.97
N GLY A 19 16.18 3.20 12.32
CA GLY A 19 15.53 4.08 11.34
C GLY A 19 16.12 4.01 9.92
N PHE A 20 15.48 4.77 9.04
CA PHE A 20 15.90 4.99 7.66
C PHE A 20 16.97 6.09 7.63
N CYS A 21 18.13 5.83 7.01
CA CYS A 21 19.29 6.73 7.07
C CYS A 21 19.77 7.22 5.69
N TYR A 22 19.10 6.86 4.61
CA TYR A 22 19.47 7.37 3.29
C TYR A 22 19.04 8.84 3.13
N ASN A 23 19.95 9.64 2.58
CA ASN A 23 19.72 11.04 2.26
C ASN A 23 20.00 11.26 0.76
N PRO A 24 19.00 11.66 -0.05
CA PRO A 24 19.16 11.86 -1.48
C PRO A 24 20.07 13.02 -1.84
N TRP A 25 20.50 13.87 -0.90
CA TRP A 25 21.44 14.97 -1.14
C TRP A 25 22.88 14.65 -0.70
N ASP A 26 23.06 13.51 -0.05
CA ASP A 26 24.38 13.01 0.32
C ASP A 26 25.00 12.28 -0.88
N LYS A 27 26.22 12.68 -1.27
CA LYS A 27 26.93 12.09 -2.42
C LYS A 27 27.58 10.75 -2.10
N ASP A 28 27.79 10.43 -0.82
CA ASP A 28 28.33 9.12 -0.43
C ASP A 28 27.21 8.06 -0.43
N CYS A 29 25.95 8.47 -0.30
CA CYS A 29 24.79 7.61 -0.44
C CYS A 29 24.45 7.41 -1.93
N ARG A 30 24.00 6.22 -2.30
CA ARG A 30 23.62 5.89 -3.69
C ARG A 30 22.24 5.28 -3.75
N PHE A 31 21.44 5.72 -4.71
CA PHE A 31 20.28 4.98 -5.16
C PHE A 31 20.76 3.83 -6.03
N ILE A 32 20.47 2.58 -5.63
CA ILE A 32 21.01 1.40 -6.30
C ILE A 32 19.99 0.72 -7.22
N GLY A 33 18.71 1.05 -7.10
CA GLY A 33 17.67 0.62 -8.03
C GLY A 33 16.35 0.30 -7.36
N GLY A 34 15.48 -0.40 -8.10
CA GLY A 34 14.19 -0.84 -7.59
C GLY A 34 13.41 -1.63 -8.63
N SER A 35 12.29 -2.20 -8.19
CA SER A 35 11.40 -2.97 -9.06
C SER A 35 10.00 -2.35 -9.10
N PHE A 36 9.35 -2.42 -10.26
CA PHE A 36 8.11 -1.72 -10.56
C PHE A 36 7.14 -2.63 -11.33
N LEU A 37 6.00 -2.92 -10.73
CA LEU A 37 4.87 -3.58 -11.37
C LEU A 37 3.82 -2.55 -11.74
N VAL A 38 3.66 -2.26 -13.02
CA VAL A 38 2.54 -1.46 -13.54
C VAL A 38 1.36 -2.41 -13.78
N ALA A 39 0.38 -2.38 -12.88
CA ALA A 39 -0.78 -3.26 -12.87
C ALA A 39 -2.07 -2.51 -13.24
N ASN A 40 -2.86 -3.10 -14.12
CA ASN A 40 -4.27 -2.77 -14.34
C ASN A 40 -5.13 -3.58 -13.36
N PRO A 41 -5.89 -2.95 -12.45
CA PRO A 41 -6.71 -3.65 -11.47
C PRO A 41 -7.73 -4.65 -12.05
N GLU A 42 -8.20 -4.44 -13.28
CA GLU A 42 -9.17 -5.33 -13.93
C GLU A 42 -8.54 -6.58 -14.55
N ARG A 43 -7.23 -6.55 -14.83
CA ARG A 43 -6.54 -7.61 -15.61
C ARG A 43 -5.41 -8.29 -14.86
N ASP A 44 -4.76 -7.56 -13.97
CA ASP A 44 -3.51 -7.97 -13.33
C ASP A 44 -3.70 -8.39 -11.88
N PHE A 45 -4.94 -8.36 -11.38
CA PHE A 45 -5.29 -8.91 -10.08
C PHE A 45 -5.71 -10.37 -10.25
N SER A 46 -5.42 -11.18 -9.22
CA SER A 46 -5.63 -12.62 -9.13
C SER A 46 -4.84 -13.44 -10.15
N ILE A 47 -3.78 -12.87 -10.69
CA ILE A 47 -2.82 -13.57 -11.56
C ILE A 47 -1.80 -14.37 -10.74
N ALA A 48 -1.19 -15.37 -11.36
CA ALA A 48 -0.16 -16.20 -10.73
C ALA A 48 1.10 -15.40 -10.39
N LYS A 49 1.83 -15.80 -9.33
CA LYS A 49 3.12 -15.17 -8.93
C LYS A 49 4.08 -15.04 -10.12
N SER A 50 4.22 -16.08 -10.93
CA SER A 50 5.09 -16.06 -12.11
C SER A 50 4.74 -14.95 -13.10
N GLU A 51 3.45 -14.67 -13.30
CA GLU A 51 2.98 -13.60 -14.18
C GLU A 51 3.24 -12.22 -13.57
N VAL A 52 3.07 -12.06 -12.25
CA VAL A 52 3.45 -10.83 -11.55
C VAL A 52 4.94 -10.56 -11.76
N LEU A 53 5.80 -11.54 -11.45
CA LEU A 53 7.25 -11.42 -11.58
C LEU A 53 7.68 -11.11 -13.01
N LYS A 54 7.07 -11.74 -14.02
CA LYS A 54 7.34 -11.49 -15.44
C LYS A 54 6.96 -10.07 -15.88
N LYS A 55 5.92 -9.50 -15.30
CA LYS A 55 5.45 -8.13 -15.62
C LYS A 55 6.21 -7.06 -14.86
N THR A 56 6.82 -7.40 -13.73
CA THR A 56 7.65 -6.49 -12.95
C THR A 56 8.90 -6.11 -13.73
N LYS A 57 9.13 -4.81 -13.88
CA LYS A 57 10.33 -4.24 -14.49
C LYS A 57 11.26 -3.75 -13.39
N SER A 58 12.53 -4.09 -13.48
CA SER A 58 13.53 -3.64 -12.52
C SER A 58 14.56 -2.76 -13.22
N PHE A 59 15.09 -1.80 -12.47
CA PHE A 59 16.15 -0.91 -12.94
C PHE A 59 17.22 -0.86 -11.85
N TRP A 60 18.44 -1.23 -12.21
CA TRP A 60 19.54 -1.36 -11.27
C TRP A 60 20.78 -0.60 -11.70
N LEU A 61 21.52 -0.05 -10.74
CA LEU A 61 22.68 0.77 -11.02
C LEU A 61 23.76 0.01 -11.80
N TRP A 62 23.93 -1.29 -11.56
CA TRP A 62 24.89 -2.14 -12.28
C TRP A 62 24.43 -2.55 -13.69
N GLU A 63 23.22 -2.16 -14.11
CA GLU A 63 22.67 -2.39 -15.45
C GLU A 63 22.63 -1.09 -16.29
N HIS A 64 23.09 0.03 -15.73
CA HIS A 64 23.08 1.34 -16.35
C HIS A 64 24.46 2.00 -16.23
N ALA A 65 24.79 2.93 -17.14
CA ALA A 65 26.08 3.61 -17.09
C ALA A 65 26.15 4.62 -15.93
N THR A 66 25.01 5.20 -15.55
CA THR A 66 24.92 6.19 -14.47
C THR A 66 23.63 6.08 -13.66
N GLU A 67 23.65 6.60 -12.44
CA GLU A 67 22.46 6.75 -11.59
C GLU A 67 21.40 7.63 -12.26
N LYS A 68 21.83 8.65 -13.03
CA LYS A 68 20.94 9.52 -13.81
C LYS A 68 20.17 8.75 -14.88
N GLU A 69 20.88 7.95 -15.67
CA GLU A 69 20.27 7.16 -16.76
C GLU A 69 19.23 6.16 -16.20
N MET A 70 19.57 5.48 -15.11
CA MET A 70 18.62 4.60 -14.41
C MET A 70 17.37 5.37 -13.96
N LEU A 71 17.54 6.55 -13.38
CA LEU A 71 16.43 7.40 -12.95
C LEU A 71 15.60 7.94 -14.13
N GLU A 72 16.22 8.21 -15.29
CA GLU A 72 15.51 8.61 -16.52
C GLU A 72 14.59 7.48 -17.01
N HIS A 73 15.04 6.22 -16.96
CA HIS A 73 14.20 5.07 -17.28
C HIS A 73 13.05 4.86 -16.29
N ILE A 74 13.30 5.04 -14.99
CA ILE A 74 12.25 4.99 -13.97
C ILE A 74 11.23 6.11 -14.19
N TYR A 75 11.69 7.34 -14.44
CA TYR A 75 10.84 8.48 -14.77
C TYR A 75 9.96 8.17 -16.00
N ALA A 76 10.54 7.62 -17.07
CA ALA A 76 9.81 7.26 -18.28
C ALA A 76 8.73 6.19 -18.01
N LEU A 77 9.02 5.18 -17.17
CA LEU A 77 8.02 4.18 -16.77
C LEU A 77 6.86 4.84 -16.01
N LEU A 78 7.16 5.66 -15.00
CA LEU A 78 6.14 6.33 -14.19
C LEU A 78 5.31 7.31 -15.03
N LYS A 79 5.96 8.06 -15.93
CA LYS A 79 5.29 9.00 -16.83
C LYS A 79 4.34 8.26 -17.78
N THR A 80 4.78 7.15 -18.34
CA THR A 80 3.94 6.28 -19.19
C THR A 80 2.74 5.77 -18.43
N ALA A 81 2.92 5.26 -17.21
CA ALA A 81 1.82 4.79 -16.36
C ALA A 81 0.83 5.91 -16.03
N CYS A 82 1.33 7.12 -15.74
CA CYS A 82 0.50 8.30 -15.50
C CYS A 82 -0.32 8.70 -16.72
N ASP A 83 0.32 8.77 -17.89
CA ASP A 83 -0.34 9.18 -19.14
C ASP A 83 -1.41 8.16 -19.56
N GLN A 84 -1.12 6.86 -19.40
CA GLN A 84 -2.09 5.80 -19.67
C GLN A 84 -3.36 5.95 -18.84
N VAL A 85 -3.23 6.16 -17.52
CA VAL A 85 -4.39 6.33 -16.63
C VAL A 85 -5.13 7.64 -16.95
N LYS A 86 -4.39 8.73 -17.16
CA LYS A 86 -4.98 10.02 -17.49
C LYS A 86 -5.81 9.95 -18.78
N ASN A 87 -5.27 9.31 -19.82
CA ASN A 87 -5.94 9.18 -21.12
C ASN A 87 -7.14 8.21 -21.06
N ALA A 88 -7.06 7.14 -20.27
CA ALA A 88 -8.16 6.18 -20.15
C ALA A 88 -9.38 6.71 -19.39
N HIS A 89 -9.21 7.78 -18.60
CA HIS A 89 -10.26 8.32 -17.72
C HIS A 89 -10.48 9.83 -17.90
N ASP A 90 -10.05 10.41 -19.02
CA ASP A 90 -10.16 11.84 -19.31
C ASP A 90 -9.67 12.76 -18.16
N GLY A 91 -8.65 12.31 -17.44
CA GLY A 91 -8.08 13.00 -16.28
C GLY A 91 -8.88 12.91 -14.97
N ALA A 92 -10.00 12.20 -14.92
CA ALA A 92 -10.80 12.02 -13.70
C ALA A 92 -10.13 11.10 -12.67
N VAL A 93 -9.24 10.21 -13.12
CA VAL A 93 -8.50 9.26 -12.27
C VAL A 93 -7.01 9.49 -12.42
N SER A 94 -6.30 9.45 -11.29
CA SER A 94 -4.84 9.53 -11.24
C SER A 94 -4.22 8.14 -11.14
N ALA A 95 -3.02 7.97 -11.69
CA ALA A 95 -2.23 6.78 -11.41
C ALA A 95 -1.92 6.69 -9.90
N ILE A 96 -1.86 5.47 -9.37
CA ILE A 96 -1.61 5.21 -7.95
C ILE A 96 -0.22 4.61 -7.79
N LEU A 97 0.60 5.21 -6.94
CA LEU A 97 1.83 4.63 -6.40
C LEU A 97 1.48 3.81 -5.16
N CYS A 98 1.89 2.55 -5.11
CA CYS A 98 1.53 1.62 -4.04
C CYS A 98 2.76 0.89 -3.50
N GLY A 99 2.84 0.78 -2.17
CA GLY A 99 3.98 0.20 -1.47
C GLY A 99 3.73 0.10 0.03
N ILE A 100 4.72 -0.37 0.79
CA ILE A 100 4.66 -0.46 2.26
C ILE A 100 5.64 0.55 2.87
N GLY A 101 5.14 1.59 3.53
CA GLY A 101 5.95 2.63 4.18
C GLY A 101 6.46 3.73 3.25
N ILE A 102 6.04 3.72 1.98
CA ILE A 102 6.58 4.56 0.91
C ILE A 102 6.30 6.06 1.06
N THR A 103 5.30 6.46 1.87
CA THR A 103 4.90 7.88 2.00
C THR A 103 5.99 8.71 2.67
N SER A 104 6.75 8.10 3.58
CA SER A 104 7.83 8.76 4.32
C SER A 104 9.23 8.44 3.80
N SER A 105 9.36 7.54 2.83
CA SER A 105 10.65 7.10 2.27
C SER A 105 10.66 7.21 0.73
N ASP A 106 10.20 6.19 0.05
CA ASP A 106 10.47 5.93 -1.37
C ASP A 106 9.93 7.03 -2.26
N VAL A 107 8.69 7.47 -2.02
CA VAL A 107 8.06 8.54 -2.81
C VAL A 107 8.85 9.84 -2.69
N PRO A 108 9.00 10.47 -1.50
CA PRO A 108 9.71 11.75 -1.42
C PRO A 108 11.15 11.63 -1.94
N ILE A 109 11.84 10.53 -1.65
CA ILE A 109 13.22 10.32 -2.12
C ILE A 109 13.31 10.27 -3.64
N LEU A 110 12.42 9.52 -4.31
CA LEU A 110 12.46 9.40 -5.76
C LEU A 110 12.27 10.77 -6.45
N PHE A 111 11.36 11.60 -5.94
CA PHE A 111 11.16 12.96 -6.46
C PHE A 111 12.31 13.92 -6.12
N GLU A 112 12.96 13.76 -4.95
CA GLU A 112 14.22 14.48 -4.67
C GLU A 112 15.34 14.08 -5.64
N LEU A 113 15.44 12.80 -5.98
CA LEU A 113 16.44 12.31 -6.93
C LEU A 113 16.20 12.84 -8.34
N PHE A 114 14.96 12.89 -8.82
CA PHE A 114 14.65 13.52 -10.10
C PHE A 114 15.08 14.99 -10.17
N LYS A 115 14.97 15.73 -9.06
CA LYS A 115 15.46 17.11 -8.95
C LYS A 115 16.98 17.18 -8.90
N ARG A 116 17.62 16.38 -8.04
CA ARG A 116 19.09 16.33 -7.88
C ARG A 116 19.80 16.03 -9.20
N PHE A 117 19.25 15.13 -10.01
CA PHE A 117 19.81 14.73 -11.29
C PHE A 117 19.33 15.56 -12.49
N HIS A 118 18.57 16.64 -12.23
CA HIS A 118 18.04 17.54 -13.24
C HIS A 118 17.20 16.83 -14.31
N ILE A 119 16.50 15.76 -13.94
CA ILE A 119 15.50 15.09 -14.79
C ILE A 119 14.22 15.93 -14.81
N LEU A 120 13.89 16.54 -13.67
CA LEU A 120 12.78 17.48 -13.53
C LEU A 120 13.24 18.75 -12.80
N SER A 121 12.70 19.90 -13.22
CA SER A 121 12.77 21.12 -12.40
C SER A 121 11.92 20.97 -11.14
N ASN A 122 12.10 21.85 -10.15
CA ASN A 122 11.28 21.85 -8.93
C ASN A 122 9.78 21.92 -9.23
N GLN A 123 9.39 22.77 -10.20
CA GLN A 123 8.00 22.92 -10.61
C GLN A 123 7.48 21.66 -11.30
N GLN A 124 8.27 21.05 -12.18
CA GLN A 124 7.91 19.82 -12.87
C GLN A 124 7.81 18.63 -11.90
N ALA A 125 8.74 18.52 -10.94
CA ALA A 125 8.71 17.49 -9.91
C ALA A 125 7.46 17.61 -9.04
N PHE A 126 7.11 18.83 -8.61
CA PHE A 126 5.88 19.08 -7.85
C PHE A 126 4.62 18.71 -8.66
N ALA A 127 4.53 19.12 -9.93
CA ALA A 127 3.40 18.78 -10.78
C ALA A 127 3.31 17.28 -11.04
N PHE A 128 4.44 16.62 -11.29
CA PHE A 128 4.51 15.20 -11.56
C PHE A 128 4.15 14.38 -10.32
N GLN A 129 4.66 14.74 -9.14
CA GLN A 129 4.26 14.08 -7.88
C GLN A 129 2.76 14.17 -7.64
N ASN A 130 2.16 15.34 -7.87
CA ASN A 130 0.72 15.56 -7.69
C ASN A 130 -0.16 14.89 -8.75
N SER A 131 0.43 14.39 -9.86
CA SER A 131 -0.31 13.57 -10.83
C SER A 131 -0.57 12.14 -10.35
N PHE A 132 0.03 11.75 -9.22
CA PHE A 132 -0.21 10.47 -8.57
C PHE A 132 -1.09 10.61 -7.33
N ARG A 133 -1.80 9.53 -7.00
CA ARG A 133 -2.24 9.24 -5.63
C ARG A 133 -1.30 8.23 -5.01
N VAL A 134 -1.19 8.21 -3.69
CA VAL A 134 -0.35 7.25 -2.97
C VAL A 134 -1.24 6.36 -2.12
N VAL A 135 -1.10 5.05 -2.28
CA VAL A 135 -1.69 4.05 -1.38
C VAL A 135 -0.55 3.37 -0.63
N ASP A 136 -0.37 3.78 0.61
CA ASP A 136 0.62 3.18 1.50
C ASP A 136 -0.04 2.13 2.37
N LEU A 137 0.33 0.87 2.16
CA LEU A 137 -0.26 -0.25 2.88
C LEU A 137 0.00 -0.17 4.39
N SER A 138 1.08 0.49 4.83
CA SER A 138 1.36 0.70 6.25
C SER A 138 0.30 1.56 6.95
N LEU A 139 -0.34 2.46 6.19
CA LEU A 139 -1.42 3.33 6.64
C LEU A 139 -2.79 2.71 6.40
N LEU A 140 -2.99 2.11 5.22
CA LEU A 140 -4.27 1.56 4.78
C LEU A 140 -4.83 0.53 5.77
N VAL A 141 -3.96 -0.31 6.34
CA VAL A 141 -4.35 -1.45 7.17
C VAL A 141 -4.46 -1.15 8.66
N ILE A 142 -4.24 0.08 9.11
CA ILE A 142 -4.23 0.39 10.54
C ILE A 142 -5.52 -0.10 11.24
N GLY A 143 -6.66 0.07 10.58
CA GLY A 143 -7.98 -0.35 11.09
C GLY A 143 -8.25 -1.86 11.05
N THR A 144 -7.39 -2.67 10.41
CA THR A 144 -7.57 -4.13 10.33
C THR A 144 -6.80 -4.88 11.44
N PHE A 145 -6.02 -4.17 12.25
CA PHE A 145 -5.27 -4.73 13.36
C PHE A 145 -5.93 -4.38 14.70
N ASN A 146 -5.79 -5.29 15.67
CA ASN A 146 -6.06 -4.99 17.05
C ASN A 146 -4.97 -4.05 17.57
N ASN A 147 -5.31 -2.79 17.76
CA ASN A 147 -4.38 -1.76 18.26
C ASN A 147 -4.40 -1.78 19.79
N PRO A 148 -3.26 -2.05 20.48
CA PRO A 148 -3.23 -2.17 21.94
C PRO A 148 -3.38 -0.82 22.66
N SER A 149 -3.25 0.29 21.93
CA SER A 149 -3.38 1.64 22.45
C SER A 149 -4.31 2.46 21.55
N ASN A 150 -4.74 3.62 22.05
CA ASN A 150 -5.53 4.59 21.28
C ASN A 150 -4.72 5.28 20.15
N LEU A 151 -3.44 4.95 19.99
CA LEU A 151 -2.59 5.48 18.94
C LEU A 151 -2.72 4.63 17.67
N LEU A 152 -3.26 5.23 16.62
CA LEU A 152 -3.31 4.66 15.28
C LEU A 152 -1.95 4.81 14.59
N TYR A 153 -1.05 3.87 14.86
CA TYR A 153 0.31 3.88 14.33
C TYR A 153 0.45 3.02 13.06
N PRO A 154 1.22 3.48 12.04
CA PRO A 154 1.49 2.71 10.83
C PRO A 154 2.03 1.31 11.12
N LYS A 155 1.63 0.34 10.31
CA LYS A 155 2.07 -1.06 10.47
C LYS A 155 3.37 -1.31 9.72
N SER A 156 4.33 -1.92 10.39
CA SER A 156 5.58 -2.37 9.76
C SER A 156 5.31 -3.44 8.70
N LYS A 157 6.21 -3.55 7.72
CA LYS A 157 6.20 -4.61 6.69
C LYS A 157 5.97 -6.00 7.30
N ASN A 158 6.68 -6.33 8.38
CA ASN A 158 6.51 -7.61 9.09
C ASN A 158 5.12 -7.81 9.71
N HIS A 159 4.51 -6.78 10.30
CA HIS A 159 3.15 -6.92 10.84
C HIS A 159 2.13 -7.22 9.74
N ILE A 160 2.24 -6.54 8.60
CA ILE A 160 1.35 -6.73 7.44
C ILE A 160 1.50 -8.14 6.89
N LEU A 161 2.74 -8.56 6.63
CA LEU A 161 3.02 -9.88 6.07
C LEU A 161 2.62 -11.01 7.01
N ASN A 162 2.84 -10.87 8.32
CA ASN A 162 2.38 -11.89 9.28
C ASN A 162 0.86 -12.07 9.28
N LYS A 163 0.09 -10.99 9.02
CA LYS A 163 -1.37 -11.05 8.95
C LYS A 163 -1.88 -11.62 7.63
N TYR A 164 -1.33 -11.18 6.50
CA TYR A 164 -1.87 -11.50 5.17
C TYR A 164 -1.12 -12.62 4.43
N MET A 165 0.17 -12.79 4.70
CA MET A 165 1.04 -13.74 4.00
C MET A 165 1.87 -14.57 5.00
N TYR A 166 1.17 -15.22 5.94
CA TYR A 166 1.79 -15.99 7.03
C TYR A 166 2.88 -16.94 6.52
N GLY A 167 4.03 -16.95 7.21
CA GLY A 167 5.20 -17.76 6.83
C GLY A 167 6.18 -17.05 5.89
N THR A 168 5.80 -15.92 5.29
CA THR A 168 6.72 -15.09 4.51
C THR A 168 7.64 -14.32 5.45
N LYS A 169 8.96 -14.55 5.35
CA LYS A 169 9.97 -13.79 6.08
C LYS A 169 10.77 -12.94 5.10
N PHE A 170 10.93 -11.66 5.40
CA PHE A 170 11.93 -10.81 4.75
C PHE A 170 13.03 -10.48 5.74
N GLU A 171 14.28 -10.56 5.27
CA GLU A 171 15.40 -10.03 6.04
C GLU A 171 15.31 -8.51 6.09
N PRO A 172 15.80 -7.87 7.16
CA PRO A 172 15.81 -6.42 7.28
C PRO A 172 16.46 -5.73 6.08
N GLY A 173 15.95 -4.56 5.66
CA GLY A 173 16.54 -3.77 4.58
C GLY A 173 18.02 -3.39 4.79
N LYS A 174 18.51 -3.41 6.04
CA LYS A 174 19.94 -3.22 6.36
C LYS A 174 20.84 -4.32 5.78
N SER A 175 20.30 -5.51 5.51
CA SER A 175 21.04 -6.60 4.86
C SER A 175 21.42 -6.27 3.42
N VAL A 176 20.66 -5.38 2.76
CA VAL A 176 20.94 -4.95 1.38
C VAL A 176 22.29 -4.25 1.27
N TRP A 177 22.68 -3.49 2.30
CA TRP A 177 23.99 -2.83 2.29
C TRP A 177 25.15 -3.83 2.32
N GLN A 178 25.02 -4.91 3.10
CA GLN A 178 26.02 -5.98 3.15
C GLN A 178 26.05 -6.76 1.83
N LEU A 179 24.89 -7.03 1.22
CA LEU A 179 24.80 -7.67 -0.09
C LEU A 179 25.44 -6.81 -1.17
N TYR A 180 25.23 -5.50 -1.13
CA TYR A 180 25.84 -4.56 -2.07
C TYR A 180 27.36 -4.49 -1.89
N GLU A 181 27.86 -4.48 -0.66
CA GLU A 181 29.29 -4.52 -0.35
C GLU A 181 29.96 -5.85 -0.74
N ALA A 182 29.18 -6.92 -0.80
CA ALA A 182 29.62 -8.24 -1.25
C ALA A 182 29.39 -8.49 -2.75
N ASP A 183 28.99 -7.47 -3.52
CA ASP A 183 28.62 -7.56 -4.94
C ASP A 183 27.55 -8.63 -5.26
N ASN A 184 26.72 -9.00 -4.26
CA ASN A 184 25.66 -9.98 -4.42
C ASN A 184 24.39 -9.32 -4.97
N HIS A 185 24.51 -8.78 -6.17
CA HIS A 185 23.44 -8.08 -6.87
C HIS A 185 22.23 -8.99 -7.14
N ALA A 186 22.45 -10.25 -7.52
CA ALA A 186 21.37 -11.18 -7.83
C ALA A 186 20.41 -11.40 -6.64
N GLU A 187 20.95 -11.51 -5.42
CA GLU A 187 20.15 -11.64 -4.21
C GLU A 187 19.33 -10.37 -3.95
N ILE A 188 19.92 -9.18 -4.12
CA ILE A 188 19.19 -7.90 -4.00
C ILE A 188 18.01 -7.87 -4.99
N GLN A 189 18.24 -8.21 -6.26
CA GLN A 189 17.19 -8.22 -7.28
C GLN A 189 16.06 -9.19 -6.92
N SER A 190 16.40 -10.42 -6.53
CA SER A 190 15.42 -11.45 -6.17
C SER A 190 14.55 -11.01 -5.00
N ARG A 191 15.16 -10.41 -3.97
CA ARG A 191 14.45 -9.92 -2.78
C ARG A 191 13.45 -8.84 -3.13
N VAL A 192 13.87 -7.83 -3.89
CA VAL A 192 12.99 -6.70 -4.24
C VAL A 192 11.85 -7.13 -5.17
N LEU A 193 12.09 -8.09 -6.08
CA LEU A 193 11.03 -8.72 -6.86
C LEU A 193 9.99 -9.41 -5.97
N ASP A 194 10.44 -10.17 -4.97
CA ASP A 194 9.55 -10.82 -4.00
C ASP A 194 8.80 -9.80 -3.13
N GLU A 195 9.42 -8.66 -2.79
CA GLU A 195 8.78 -7.58 -2.03
C GLU A 195 7.68 -6.86 -2.84
N VAL A 196 7.93 -6.60 -4.13
CA VAL A 196 6.90 -6.06 -5.03
C VAL A 196 5.74 -7.05 -5.18
N TYR A 197 6.03 -8.34 -5.37
CA TYR A 197 5.01 -9.38 -5.39
C TYR A 197 4.21 -9.43 -4.08
N SER A 198 4.89 -9.39 -2.94
CA SER A 198 4.25 -9.46 -1.63
C SER A 198 3.39 -8.23 -1.35
N THR A 199 3.84 -7.05 -1.79
CA THR A 199 3.05 -5.80 -1.72
C THR A 199 1.79 -5.91 -2.57
N HIS A 200 1.93 -6.36 -3.82
CA HIS A 200 0.79 -6.62 -4.71
C HIS A 200 -0.19 -7.60 -4.05
N LYS A 201 0.31 -8.73 -3.55
CA LYS A 201 -0.53 -9.76 -2.95
C LYS A 201 -1.22 -9.29 -1.67
N CYS A 202 -0.51 -8.57 -0.81
CA CYS A 202 -1.09 -7.94 0.37
C CYS A 202 -2.22 -6.98 0.01
N TYR A 203 -2.06 -6.15 -1.02
CA TYR A 203 -3.12 -5.25 -1.49
C TYR A 203 -4.41 -6.02 -1.81
N GLU A 204 -4.32 -7.12 -2.57
CA GLU A 204 -5.49 -7.94 -2.92
C GLU A 204 -6.18 -8.56 -1.68
N LEU A 205 -5.38 -9.02 -0.72
CA LEU A 205 -5.88 -9.64 0.50
C LEU A 205 -6.53 -8.61 1.43
N ILE A 206 -5.96 -7.41 1.52
CA ILE A 206 -6.55 -6.27 2.23
C ILE A 206 -7.90 -5.89 1.61
N GLN A 207 -7.95 -5.78 0.27
CA GLN A 207 -9.20 -5.52 -0.44
C GLN A 207 -10.26 -6.59 -0.13
N SER A 208 -9.88 -7.86 -0.18
CA SER A 208 -10.77 -8.99 0.13
C SER A 208 -11.28 -8.94 1.58
N GLU A 209 -10.42 -8.56 2.54
CA GLU A 209 -10.81 -8.37 3.94
C GLU A 209 -11.80 -7.20 4.10
N PHE A 210 -11.57 -6.07 3.43
CA PHE A 210 -12.52 -4.95 3.41
C PHE A 210 -13.88 -5.33 2.84
N GLU A 211 -13.92 -6.12 1.77
CA GLU A 211 -15.17 -6.64 1.23
C GLU A 211 -15.90 -7.55 2.23
N SER A 212 -15.16 -8.39 2.96
CA SER A 212 -15.70 -9.22 4.04
C SER A 212 -16.32 -8.36 5.15
N PHE A 213 -15.62 -7.32 5.60
CA PHE A 213 -16.15 -6.40 6.61
C PHE A 213 -17.42 -5.68 6.16
N LYS A 214 -17.49 -5.21 4.91
CA LYS A 214 -18.71 -4.59 4.37
C LYS A 214 -19.89 -5.57 4.37
N LYS A 215 -19.67 -6.84 4.02
CA LYS A 215 -20.70 -7.89 4.06
C LYS A 215 -21.19 -8.15 5.50
N LEU A 216 -20.27 -8.20 6.46
CA LEU A 216 -20.59 -8.36 7.88
C LEU A 216 -21.39 -7.18 8.43
N GLU A 217 -20.97 -5.95 8.10
CA GLU A 217 -21.67 -4.73 8.51
C GLU A 217 -23.12 -4.71 7.97
N ALA A 218 -23.32 -5.03 6.69
CA ALA A 218 -24.64 -5.11 6.08
C ALA A 218 -25.53 -6.18 6.76
N ARG A 219 -24.96 -7.34 7.09
CA ARG A 219 -25.68 -8.41 7.83
C ARG A 219 -26.06 -7.95 9.23
N SER A 220 -25.16 -7.29 9.94
CA SER A 220 -25.40 -6.76 11.29
C SER A 220 -26.57 -5.76 11.28
N LYS A 221 -26.54 -4.78 10.38
CA LYS A 221 -27.62 -3.79 10.22
C LYS A 221 -28.97 -4.44 9.91
N ARG A 222 -28.99 -5.49 9.09
CA ARG A 222 -30.22 -6.24 8.79
C ARG A 222 -30.76 -6.95 10.03
N GLN A 223 -29.89 -7.59 10.82
CA GLN A 223 -30.28 -8.28 12.04
C GLN A 223 -30.80 -7.30 13.09
N GLU A 224 -30.15 -6.15 13.25
CA GLU A 224 -30.56 -5.09 14.18
C GLU A 224 -31.94 -4.53 13.82
N LYS A 225 -32.21 -4.32 12.53
CA LYS A 225 -33.54 -3.91 12.04
C LYS A 225 -34.62 -4.96 12.31
N LEU A 226 -34.31 -6.24 12.14
CA LEU A 226 -35.25 -7.32 12.45
C LEU A 226 -35.54 -7.40 13.96
N LEU A 227 -34.52 -7.21 14.79
CA LEU A 227 -34.67 -7.17 16.25
C LEU A 227 -35.48 -5.94 16.70
N SER A 228 -35.27 -4.77 16.10
CA SER A 228 -36.09 -3.57 16.37
C SER A 228 -37.56 -3.84 16.06
N LYS A 229 -37.86 -4.36 14.87
CA LYS A 229 -39.23 -4.71 14.47
C LYS A 229 -39.87 -5.76 15.38
N ALA A 230 -39.11 -6.77 15.80
CA ALA A 230 -39.60 -7.78 16.73
C ALA A 230 -39.92 -7.20 18.11
N ARG A 231 -39.10 -6.24 18.59
CA ARG A 231 -39.35 -5.53 19.84
C ARG A 231 -40.58 -4.61 19.74
N GLU A 232 -40.72 -3.88 18.64
CA GLU A 232 -41.89 -3.04 18.36
C GLU A 232 -43.17 -3.87 18.35
N ALA A 233 -43.20 -4.97 17.58
CA ALA A 233 -44.34 -5.89 17.53
C ALA A 233 -44.65 -6.54 18.90
N ALA A 234 -43.63 -6.90 19.68
CA ALA A 234 -43.84 -7.44 21.03
C ALA A 234 -44.43 -6.39 21.99
N THR A 235 -44.08 -5.11 21.81
CA THR A 235 -44.61 -4.00 22.62
C THR A 235 -46.07 -3.71 22.25
N GLU A 236 -46.41 -3.74 20.96
CA GLU A 236 -47.79 -3.60 20.46
C GLU A 236 -48.70 -4.71 21.00
N VAL A 237 -48.27 -5.98 20.89
CA VAL A 237 -49.02 -7.13 21.42
C VAL A 237 -49.22 -7.02 22.93
N SER A 238 -48.20 -6.59 23.69
CA SER A 238 -48.33 -6.43 25.14
C SER A 238 -49.33 -5.32 25.51
N SER A 239 -49.39 -4.23 24.74
CA SER A 239 -50.34 -3.13 24.94
C SER A 239 -51.78 -3.49 24.56
N GLU A 240 -51.99 -4.36 23.56
CA GLU A 240 -53.31 -4.85 23.18
C GLU A 240 -53.88 -5.84 24.21
N VAL A 241 -53.02 -6.67 24.82
CA VAL A 241 -53.43 -7.58 25.90
C VAL A 241 -53.81 -6.81 27.17
N GLU A 242 -53.06 -5.77 27.55
CA GLU A 242 -53.43 -4.89 28.67
C GLU A 242 -54.72 -4.10 28.43
N ALA A 243 -55.00 -3.70 27.18
CA ALA A 243 -56.25 -3.03 26.82
C ALA A 243 -57.48 -3.97 26.83
N ALA A 244 -57.28 -5.26 26.56
CA ALA A 244 -58.34 -6.27 26.56
C ALA A 244 -58.74 -6.73 27.98
N ASP A 245 -57.85 -6.60 28.97
CA ASP A 245 -58.09 -6.99 30.37
C ASP A 245 -58.75 -5.90 31.24
N TRP A 246 -59.10 -4.73 30.67
CA TRP A 246 -59.85 -3.70 31.41
C TRP A 246 -61.34 -4.07 31.52
N PRO A 247 -61.90 -4.33 32.71
CA PRO A 247 -63.32 -4.66 32.83
C PRO A 247 -64.17 -3.43 32.47
N GLN A 248 -65.15 -3.60 31.57
CA GLN A 248 -66.27 -2.68 31.45
C GLN A 248 -67.02 -2.66 32.77
N GLN A 249 -66.65 -1.76 33.69
CA GLN A 249 -67.50 -1.43 34.83
C GLN A 249 -68.72 -0.67 34.29
N SER A 250 -69.80 -1.43 34.16
CA SER A 250 -71.16 -0.98 33.93
C SER A 250 -71.55 0.09 34.96
N ILE A 251 -71.80 1.31 34.48
CA ILE A 251 -72.43 2.40 35.22
C ILE A 251 -73.92 2.02 35.37
N GLN A 252 -74.37 1.82 36.61
CA GLN A 252 -75.78 1.92 37.03
C GLN A 252 -75.98 3.20 37.82
#